data_AF-A0A925QQ71-F1
#
_entry.id   AF-A0A925QQ71-F1
#
_cell.length_a   1.000
_cell.length_b   1.000
_cell.length_c   1.000
_cell.angle_alpha   90.00
_cell.angle_beta   90.00
_cell.angle_gamma   90.00
#
_symmetry.space_group_name_H-M   'P 1'
#
loop_
_entity.id
_entity.type
_entity.pdbx_description
1 polymer ?
#
loop_
_entity_poly.entity_id
_entity_poly.type
_entity_poly.pdbx_seq_one_letter_code
_entity_poly.pdbx_strand_id
1 'polypeptide(L)' 'MGRQRLFSDDEVIEGVADLFAARGFKGTSVQMLADACGLGKQSLYNSFGDKQTLYLKALDCASARFGAVVDEMARA' A
#
# COMPACT_ATOMS: atom_id res chain seq x y z
N MET A 1 -3.94 19.47 -19.63
CA MET A 1 -4.52 18.15 -19.97
C MET A 1 -4.09 17.17 -18.87
N GLY A 2 -4.92 17.06 -17.82
CA GLY A 2 -4.60 16.30 -16.62
C GLY A 2 -4.75 14.81 -16.87
N ARG A 3 -3.63 14.07 -16.83
CA ARG A 3 -3.63 12.61 -16.84
C ARG A 3 -4.45 12.12 -15.66
N GLN A 4 -5.57 11.43 -15.95
CA GLN A 4 -6.44 10.82 -14.96
C GLN A 4 -5.60 10.07 -13.93
N ARG A 5 -5.77 10.39 -12.64
CA ARG A 5 -5.30 9.52 -11.56
C ARG A 5 -6.10 8.23 -11.70
N LEU A 6 -5.46 7.19 -12.22
CA LEU A 6 -6.07 5.87 -12.40
C LEU A 6 -6.30 5.13 -11.07
N PHE A 7 -5.70 5.62 -9.97
CA PHE A 7 -5.84 5.06 -8.63
C PHE A 7 -5.91 6.18 -7.59
N SER A 8 -6.74 5.98 -6.58
CA SER A 8 -6.70 6.73 -5.32
C SER A 8 -5.47 6.34 -4.50
N ASP A 9 -5.04 7.24 -3.62
CA ASP A 9 -3.88 6.96 -2.75
C ASP A 9 -4.16 5.75 -1.83
N ASP A 10 -5.42 5.52 -1.45
CA ASP A 10 -5.84 4.39 -0.63
C ASP A 10 -5.70 3.06 -1.38
N GLU A 11 -6.17 2.97 -2.62
CA GLU A 11 -6.01 1.76 -3.47
C GLU A 11 -4.54 1.40 -3.69
N VAL A 12 -3.68 2.41 -3.83
CA VAL A 12 -2.23 2.19 -3.95
C VAL A 12 -1.66 1.60 -2.66
N ILE A 13 -2.04 2.15 -1.50
CA ILE A 13 -1.55 1.65 -0.21
C ILE A 13 -2.09 0.25 0.10
N GLU A 14 -3.32 -0.08 -0.30
CA GLU A 14 -3.86 -1.44 -0.20
C GLU A 14 -3.03 -2.44 -1.02
N GLY A 15 -2.76 -2.15 -2.30
CA GLY A 15 -1.92 -3.02 -3.14
C GLY A 15 -0.49 -3.17 -2.61
N VAL A 16 0.06 -2.09 -2.05
CA VAL A 16 1.36 -2.12 -1.36
C VAL A 16 1.31 -3.00 -0.11
N ALA A 17 0.25 -2.89 0.69
CA ALA A 17 0.05 -3.70 1.90
C ALA A 17 -0.04 -5.19 1.58
N ASP A 18 -0.80 -5.56 0.55
CA ASP A 18 -0.93 -6.94 0.11
C ASP A 18 0.41 -7.51 -0.38
N LEU A 19 1.18 -6.74 -1.15
CA LEU A 19 2.48 -7.19 -1.62
C LEU A 19 3.48 -7.38 -0.46
N PHE A 20 3.47 -6.47 0.52
CA PHE A 20 4.29 -6.61 1.72
C PHE A 20 3.84 -7.76 2.62
N ALA A 21 2.54 -8.02 2.75
CA ALA A 21 2.03 -9.18 3.50
C ALA A 21 2.48 -10.49 2.86
N ALA A 22 2.49 -10.57 1.52
CA ALA A 22 2.90 -11.77 0.79
C ALA A 22 4.41 -12.03 0.78
N ARG A 23 5.24 -10.97 0.71
CA ARG A 23 6.69 -11.09 0.45
C ARG A 23 7.59 -10.56 1.57
N GLY A 24 7.01 -9.85 2.54
CA GLY A 24 7.73 -9.17 3.61
C GLY A 24 8.58 -7.99 3.11
N PHE A 25 9.14 -7.23 4.06
CA PHE A 25 9.95 -6.05 3.72
C PHE A 25 11.16 -6.40 2.84
N LYS A 26 11.95 -7.42 3.19
CA LYS A 26 13.18 -7.75 2.42
C LYS A 26 12.88 -8.37 1.05
N GLY A 27 11.73 -9.04 0.90
CA GLY A 27 11.35 -9.74 -0.33
C GLY A 27 10.68 -8.86 -1.39
N THR A 28 10.44 -7.57 -1.11
CA THR A 28 9.90 -6.61 -2.07
C THR A 28 10.97 -5.63 -2.55
N SER A 29 10.75 -5.04 -3.72
CA SER A 29 11.53 -3.90 -4.20
C SER A 29 10.60 -2.74 -4.56
N VAL A 30 11.13 -1.52 -4.63
CA VAL A 30 10.35 -0.35 -5.04
C VAL A 30 9.83 -0.49 -6.48
N GLN A 31 10.53 -1.25 -7.34
CA GLN A 31 10.00 -1.57 -8.66
C GLN A 31 8.76 -2.45 -8.56
N MET A 32 8.80 -3.52 -7.77
CA MET A 32 7.64 -4.41 -7.61
C MET A 32 6.43 -3.66 -7.04
N LEU A 33 6.67 -2.73 -6.10
CA LEU A 33 5.63 -1.88 -5.53
C LEU A 33 5.02 -0.95 -6.60
N ALA A 34 5.87 -0.30 -7.40
CA ALA A 34 5.42 0.56 -8.49
C ALA A 34 4.61 -0.23 -9.54
N ASP A 35 5.10 -1.40 -9.94
CA ASP A 35 4.44 -2.28 -10.92
C ASP A 35 3.08 -2.77 -10.39
N ALA A 36 3.01 -3.20 -9.13
CA ALA A 36 1.78 -3.66 -8.49
C ALA A 36 0.69 -2.58 -8.43
N CYS A 37 1.10 -1.30 -8.39
CA CYS A 37 0.17 -0.16 -8.31
C CYS A 37 -0.07 0.50 -9.67
N GLY A 38 0.50 -0.02 -10.77
CA GLY A 38 0.41 0.61 -12.09
C GLY A 38 1.05 2.01 -12.14
N LEU A 39 2.00 2.29 -11.23
CA LEU A 39 2.69 3.58 -11.12
C LEU A 39 4.12 3.49 -11.63
N GLY A 40 4.66 4.61 -12.07
CA GLY A 40 6.11 4.74 -12.27
C GLY A 40 6.83 4.90 -10.91
N LYS A 41 8.05 4.36 -10.78
CA LYS A 41 8.90 4.51 -9.58
C LYS A 41 8.97 5.96 -9.07
N GLN A 42 9.19 6.92 -9.97
CA GLN A 42 9.29 8.35 -9.60
C GLN A 42 7.99 8.87 -8.99
N SER A 43 6.84 8.49 -9.55
CA SER A 43 5.54 8.87 -9.02
C SER A 43 5.28 8.25 -7.66
N LEU A 44 5.63 6.96 -7.49
CA LEU A 44 5.52 6.28 -6.20
C LEU A 44 6.37 6.98 -5.12
N TYR A 45 7.64 7.28 -5.44
CA TYR A 45 8.54 8.00 -4.52
C TYR A 45 8.01 9.40 -4.16
N ASN A 46 7.54 10.15 -5.16
CA ASN A 46 7.05 11.51 -4.93
C ASN A 46 5.76 11.53 -4.09
N SER A 47 4.89 10.54 -4.24
CA SER A 47 3.62 10.48 -3.52
C SER A 47 3.74 9.83 -2.14
N PHE A 48 4.55 8.78 -2.00
CA PHE A 48 4.53 7.91 -0.82
C PHE A 48 5.88 7.78 -0.11
N GLY A 49 6.93 8.40 -0.64
CA GLY A 49 8.27 8.32 -0.07
C GLY A 49 9.01 7.03 -0.42
N ASP A 50 9.92 6.63 0.46
CA ASP A 50 10.75 5.45 0.24
C ASP A 50 10.07 4.14 0.64
N LYS A 51 10.77 3.02 0.41
CA LYS A 51 10.30 1.68 0.75
C LYS A 51 9.94 1.53 2.23
N GLN A 52 10.67 2.20 3.12
CA GLN A 52 10.43 2.13 4.56
C GLN A 52 9.14 2.86 4.92
N THR A 53 8.92 4.04 4.35
CA THR A 53 7.70 4.83 4.49
C THR A 53 6.49 4.08 3.96
N LEU A 54 6.62 3.48 2.77
CA LEU A 54 5.60 2.61 2.17
C LEU A 54 5.28 1.39 3.06
N TYR A 55 6.30 0.80 3.68
CA TYR A 55 6.09 -0.32 4.59
C TYR A 55 5.32 0.07 5.85
N LEU A 56 5.64 1.22 6.45
CA LEU A 56 4.91 1.72 7.61
C LEU A 56 3.44 2.02 7.26
N LYS A 57 3.19 2.69 6.13
CA LYS A 57 1.83 2.94 5.63
C LYS A 57 1.05 1.64 5.38
N ALA A 58 1.70 0.62 4.84
CA ALA A 58 1.12 -0.71 4.68
C ALA A 58 0.74 -1.37 6.00
N LEU A 59 1.59 -1.26 7.02
CA LEU A 59 1.29 -1.79 8.35
C LEU A 59 0.10 -1.06 8.99
N ASP A 60 0.03 0.26 8.85
CA ASP A 60 -1.10 1.05 9.33
C ASP A 60 -2.41 0.63 8.64
N CYS A 61 -2.39 0.51 7.31
CA CYS A 61 -3.52 0.03 6.51
C CYS A 61 -3.97 -1.37 6.94
N ALA A 62 -3.04 -2.32 7.06
CA ALA A 62 -3.35 -3.68 7.47
C ALA A 62 -3.91 -3.72 8.91
N SER A 63 -3.34 -2.93 9.82
CA SER A 63 -3.79 -2.84 11.22
C SER A 63 -5.22 -2.29 11.32
N ALA A 64 -5.54 -1.25 10.55
CA ALA A 64 -6.89 -0.71 10.48
C ALA A 64 -7.89 -1.73 9.94
N ARG A 65 -7.52 -2.49 8.90
CA ARG A 65 -8.36 -3.57 8.35
C ARG A 65 -8.62 -4.67 9.38
N PHE A 66 -7.59 -5.10 10.10
CA PHE A 66 -7.76 -6.10 11.16
C PHE A 66 -8.62 -5.56 12.32
N GLY A 67 -8.43 -4.30 12.72
CA GLY A 67 -9.25 -3.66 13.74
C GLY A 67 -10.74 -3.66 13.38
N ALA A 68 -11.08 -3.33 12.14
CA ALA A 68 -12.47 -3.34 11.66
C ALA A 68 -13.11 -4.74 11.76
N VAL A 69 -12.37 -5.79 11.40
CA VAL A 69 -12.84 -7.18 11.52
C VAL A 69 -13.05 -7.57 12.99
N VAL A 70 -12.12 -7.20 13.87
CA VAL A 70 -12.24 -7.47 15.32
C VAL A 70 -13.46 -6.75 15.91
N ASP A 71 -13.69 -5.49 15.53
CA ASP A 71 -14.85 -4.70 15.97
C ASP A 71 -16.17 -5.32 15.50
N GLU A 72 -16.23 -5.82 14.27
CA GLU A 72 -17.40 -6.53 13.74
C GLU A 72 -17.66 -7.82 14.53
N MET A 73 -16.62 -8.61 14.77
CA MET A 73 -16.72 -9.85 15.56
C MET A 73 -17.13 -9.61 17.01
N ALA A 74 -16.70 -8.49 17.61
CA ALA A 74 -17.07 -8.13 18.98
C ALA A 74 -18.53 -7.64 19.12
N ARG A 75 -19.16 -7.24 18.00
CA ARG A 75 -20.56 -6.77 17.95
C ARG A 75 -21.55 -7.88 17.60
N ALA A 76 -21.07 -9.01 17.10
CA ALA A 76 -21.85 -10.21 16.78
C ALA A 76 -22.12 -11.06 18.03
#